data_AF-A0A1F8ZKY5-F1
#
_entry.id   AF-A0A1F8ZKY5-F1
#
_cell.length_a   1.000
_cell.length_b   1.000
_cell.length_c   1.000
_cell.angle_alpha   90.00
_cell.angle_beta   90.00
_cell.angle_gamma   90.00
#
_symmetry.space_group_name_H-M   'P 1'
#
loop_
_entity.id
_entity.type
_entity.pdbx_description
1 polymer ?
#
loop_
_entity_poly.entity_id
_entity_poly.type
_entity_poly.pdbx_seq_one_letter_code
_entity_poly.pdbx_strand_id
1 'polypeptide(L)'
;METKKYREILIFVAGATPQIITETLYGLIPQKKPPVWPDEIFILTTETGRKKIQEELINKGRLAAFQKEFHLDQIPLEEKSIIVLTDFQGDSLDDIRGAEQNEAVGDLIADFIRKKAGDPASRLHCSLAGGRKTMSFYLGSALQLFGRPWDKLYHVLVSPEFESHPDFFYKPKKNRVLPVKDPRGKIMKRLNTKEAEISLVEIPFLSLQGKLSLNGKSYRELIATSQREINTATIQLPLKVDFKDHLIEIGNRTIEMVPMQLIVYAAFLREKVKRCRYPAKGACLECTDCFPTLVDLSSKQALEEMAEDYRKIYGLKSARVEEFLRQWPEGMDVEALRQHRSKINQRLKEELGDEILLPFYMISAMGKHGCKRHGLRLEKSKIALATD
;
A
#
# COMPACT_ATOMS: atom_id res chain seq x y z
N MET A 1 35.70 -7.52 14.84
CA MET A 1 34.47 -7.87 14.10
C MET A 1 33.45 -6.81 14.43
N GLU A 2 33.07 -5.97 13.46
CA GLU A 2 31.91 -5.11 13.64
C GLU A 2 30.69 -6.01 13.91
N THR A 3 29.98 -5.78 15.01
CA THR A 3 28.75 -6.49 15.33
C THR A 3 27.74 -6.18 14.24
N LYS A 4 27.42 -7.17 13.38
CA LYS A 4 26.38 -7.02 12.36
C LYS A 4 25.08 -6.61 13.04
N LYS A 5 24.53 -5.46 12.63
CA LYS A 5 23.26 -4.93 13.16
C LYS A 5 22.06 -5.80 12.76
N TYR A 6 22.13 -6.42 11.59
CA TYR A 6 21.09 -7.27 11.05
C TYR A 6 21.69 -8.54 10.46
N ARG A 7 20.89 -9.60 10.46
CA ARG A 7 21.09 -10.76 9.59
C ARG A 7 20.70 -10.37 8.16
N GLU A 8 21.64 -10.46 7.23
CA GLU A 8 21.48 -10.04 5.84
C GLU A 8 20.90 -11.17 4.99
N ILE A 9 19.66 -11.04 4.53
CA ILE A 9 18.95 -12.06 3.75
C ILE A 9 18.81 -11.58 2.31
N LEU A 10 19.49 -12.25 1.37
CA LEU A 10 19.36 -11.95 -0.05
C LEU A 10 18.25 -12.80 -0.68
N ILE A 11 17.37 -12.16 -1.44
CA ILE A 11 16.21 -12.81 -2.06
C ILE A 11 16.22 -12.49 -3.55
N PHE A 12 16.21 -13.53 -4.37
CA PHE A 12 16.21 -13.44 -5.83
C PHE A 12 14.92 -14.01 -6.39
N VAL A 13 14.41 -13.39 -7.46
CA VAL A 13 13.57 -14.09 -8.44
C VAL A 13 14.44 -14.43 -9.64
N ALA A 14 14.49 -15.69 -10.04
CA ALA A 14 15.40 -16.15 -11.10
C ALA A 14 14.67 -16.99 -12.15
N GLY A 15 15.09 -16.84 -13.40
CA GLY A 15 14.60 -17.61 -14.55
C GLY A 15 15.71 -18.50 -15.10
N ALA A 16 15.81 -18.58 -16.43
CA ALA A 16 16.83 -19.36 -17.12
C ALA A 16 18.26 -18.77 -17.06
N THR A 17 18.41 -17.56 -16.51
CA THR A 17 19.68 -16.80 -16.47
C THR A 17 20.19 -16.70 -15.03
N PRO A 18 20.92 -17.71 -14.51
CA PRO A 18 21.45 -17.68 -13.13
C PRO A 18 22.55 -16.63 -12.90
N GLN A 19 23.12 -16.05 -13.97
CA GLN A 19 24.16 -15.02 -13.92
C GLN A 19 23.77 -13.83 -13.03
N ILE A 20 22.49 -13.45 -13.05
CA ILE A 20 21.93 -12.35 -12.24
C ILE A 20 22.30 -12.46 -10.76
N ILE A 21 22.50 -13.67 -10.24
CA ILE A 21 22.80 -13.92 -8.84
C ILE A 21 24.22 -13.46 -8.54
N THR A 22 25.20 -13.92 -9.33
CA THR A 22 26.61 -13.54 -9.18
C THR A 22 26.86 -12.09 -9.58
N GLU A 23 26.12 -11.55 -10.54
CA GLU A 23 26.18 -10.14 -10.93
C GLU A 23 25.68 -9.22 -9.80
N THR A 24 24.57 -9.59 -9.16
CA THR A 24 24.06 -8.86 -7.98
C THR A 24 25.03 -8.97 -6.80
N LEU A 25 25.57 -10.16 -6.53
CA LEU A 25 26.58 -10.36 -5.48
C LEU A 25 27.86 -9.54 -5.75
N TYR A 26 28.28 -9.45 -7.01
CA TYR A 26 29.39 -8.60 -7.42
C TYR A 26 29.12 -7.11 -7.12
N GLY A 27 27.88 -6.65 -7.35
CA GLY A 27 27.44 -5.31 -6.97
C GLY A 27 27.40 -5.07 -5.45
N LEU A 28 26.94 -6.05 -4.68
CA LEU A 28 26.74 -5.92 -3.23
C LEU A 28 28.02 -6.08 -2.40
N ILE A 29 28.97 -6.90 -2.84
CA ILE A 29 30.13 -7.28 -2.04
C ILE A 29 31.40 -6.52 -2.51
N PRO A 30 31.99 -6.78 -3.70
CA PRO A 30 33.15 -6.01 -4.16
C PRO A 30 32.92 -4.52 -4.41
N GLN A 31 31.76 -4.12 -4.95
CA GLN A 31 31.53 -2.74 -5.39
C GLN A 31 30.94 -1.82 -4.32
N LYS A 32 30.01 -2.32 -3.50
CA LYS A 32 29.32 -1.51 -2.48
C LYS A 32 30.24 -1.19 -1.30
N LYS A 33 30.09 0.01 -0.73
CA LYS A 33 30.80 0.47 0.46
C LYS A 33 29.80 1.05 1.48
N PRO A 34 29.61 0.44 2.66
CA PRO A 34 30.18 -0.84 3.10
C PRO A 34 29.62 -2.04 2.29
N PRO A 35 30.37 -3.15 2.20
CA PRO A 35 29.90 -4.38 1.54
C PRO A 35 28.75 -5.03 2.30
N VAL A 36 27.85 -5.71 1.58
CA VAL A 36 26.74 -6.48 2.16
C VAL A 36 27.03 -7.96 2.05
N TRP A 37 27.28 -8.61 3.20
CA TRP A 37 27.61 -10.02 3.27
C TRP A 37 26.38 -10.87 3.61
N PRO A 38 25.90 -11.74 2.70
CA PRO A 38 24.71 -12.56 2.95
C PRO A 38 24.93 -13.54 4.11
N ASP A 39 24.00 -13.57 5.04
CA ASP A 39 23.87 -14.64 6.04
C ASP A 39 22.91 -15.74 5.54
N GLU A 40 21.97 -15.39 4.66
CA GLU A 40 21.09 -16.33 3.97
C GLU A 40 20.88 -15.88 2.52
N ILE A 41 20.76 -16.85 1.60
CA ILE A 41 20.32 -16.61 0.22
C ILE A 41 19.07 -17.44 -0.05
N PHE A 42 18.09 -16.84 -0.70
CA PHE A 42 16.91 -17.51 -1.25
C PHE A 42 16.70 -17.15 -2.71
N ILE A 43 16.36 -18.14 -3.53
CA ILE A 43 16.09 -17.96 -4.95
C ILE A 43 14.73 -18.58 -5.25
N LEU A 44 13.75 -17.73 -5.58
CA LEU A 44 12.42 -18.13 -6.00
C LEU A 44 12.43 -18.34 -7.52
N THR A 45 12.13 -19.55 -7.98
CA THR A 45 12.31 -19.93 -9.38
C THR A 45 11.39 -21.07 -9.82
N THR A 46 11.27 -21.30 -11.11
CA THR A 46 10.58 -22.48 -11.66
C THR A 46 11.48 -23.71 -11.60
N GLU A 47 10.92 -24.89 -11.82
CA GLU A 47 11.67 -26.15 -11.84
C GLU A 47 12.81 -26.15 -12.88
N THR A 48 12.54 -25.58 -14.07
CA THR A 48 13.57 -25.35 -15.09
C THR A 48 14.70 -24.45 -14.59
N GLY A 49 14.35 -23.37 -13.88
CA GLY A 49 15.33 -22.44 -13.31
C GLY A 49 16.15 -23.09 -12.20
N ARG A 50 15.53 -23.91 -11.32
CA ARG A 50 16.23 -24.70 -10.29
C ARG A 50 17.34 -25.55 -10.90
N LYS A 51 17.02 -26.35 -11.93
CA LYS A 51 18.01 -27.20 -12.61
C LYS A 51 19.17 -26.38 -13.17
N LYS A 52 18.87 -25.22 -13.77
CA LYS A 52 19.90 -24.35 -14.34
C LYS A 52 20.79 -23.69 -13.28
N ILE A 53 20.21 -23.28 -12.16
CA ILE A 53 20.94 -22.71 -11.02
C ILE A 53 21.86 -23.76 -10.39
N GLN A 54 21.35 -24.96 -10.13
CA GLN A 54 22.14 -26.06 -9.59
C GLN A 54 23.30 -26.40 -10.54
N GLU A 55 23.02 -26.54 -11.83
CA GLU A 55 24.05 -26.88 -12.81
C GLU A 55 25.14 -25.81 -12.93
N GLU A 56 24.75 -24.54 -13.13
CA GLU A 56 25.74 -23.48 -13.38
C GLU A 56 26.44 -23.00 -12.09
N LEU A 57 25.69 -22.71 -11.02
CA LEU A 57 26.27 -22.10 -9.84
C LEU A 57 26.94 -23.11 -8.91
N ILE A 58 26.37 -24.31 -8.78
CA ILE A 58 26.82 -25.34 -7.84
C ILE A 58 27.70 -26.38 -8.56
N ASN A 59 27.17 -27.15 -9.51
CA ASN A 59 27.88 -28.27 -10.14
C ASN A 59 29.12 -27.82 -10.92
N LYS A 60 28.98 -26.77 -11.75
CA LYS A 60 30.11 -26.14 -12.45
C LYS A 60 30.95 -25.21 -11.57
N GLY A 61 30.57 -25.03 -10.30
CA GLY A 61 31.32 -24.27 -9.30
C GLY A 61 31.48 -22.78 -9.62
N ARG A 62 30.58 -22.16 -10.40
CA ARG A 62 30.70 -20.74 -10.75
C ARG A 62 30.61 -19.83 -9.54
N LEU A 63 29.76 -20.17 -8.55
CA LEU A 63 29.68 -19.42 -7.30
C LEU A 63 30.95 -19.60 -6.45
N ALA A 64 31.45 -20.84 -6.34
CA ALA A 64 32.70 -21.12 -5.63
C ALA A 64 33.89 -20.40 -6.26
N ALA A 65 33.94 -20.30 -7.60
CA ALA A 65 34.96 -19.53 -8.31
C ALA A 65 34.89 -18.03 -7.98
N PHE A 66 33.69 -17.45 -7.95
CA PHE A 66 33.46 -16.07 -7.53
C PHE A 66 33.98 -15.83 -6.09
N GLN A 67 33.60 -16.71 -5.15
CA GLN A 67 34.03 -16.59 -3.76
C GLN A 67 35.55 -16.66 -3.60
N LYS A 68 36.19 -17.62 -4.28
CA LYS A 68 37.65 -17.76 -4.25
C LYS A 68 38.35 -16.52 -4.82
N GLU A 69 37.84 -15.96 -5.91
CA GLU A 69 38.45 -14.82 -6.58
C GLU A 69 38.39 -13.54 -5.75
N PHE A 70 37.30 -13.32 -5.03
CA PHE A 70 37.15 -12.14 -4.16
C PHE A 70 37.52 -12.37 -2.70
N HIS A 71 38.05 -13.55 -2.35
CA HIS A 71 38.41 -13.94 -0.98
C HIS A 71 37.23 -13.81 -0.01
N LEU A 72 36.07 -14.31 -0.46
CA LEU A 72 34.82 -14.28 0.29
C LEU A 72 34.71 -15.51 1.18
N ASP A 73 34.05 -15.35 2.33
CA ASP A 73 33.59 -16.48 3.13
C ASP A 73 32.59 -17.35 2.34
N GLN A 74 32.23 -18.51 2.91
CA GLN A 74 31.27 -19.39 2.29
C GLN A 74 29.89 -18.72 2.19
N ILE A 75 29.42 -18.47 0.97
CA ILE A 75 28.08 -17.99 0.68
C ILE A 75 27.11 -19.18 0.87
N PRO A 76 26.07 -19.03 1.71
CA PRO A 76 25.17 -20.13 2.08
C PRO A 76 24.11 -20.36 1.00
N LEU A 77 24.52 -20.96 -0.12
CA LEU A 77 23.61 -21.44 -1.16
C LEU A 77 23.46 -22.96 -1.05
N GLU A 78 22.42 -23.38 -0.33
CA GLU A 78 22.08 -24.79 -0.15
C GLU A 78 20.86 -25.17 -1.01
N GLU A 79 20.51 -26.45 -1.09
CA GLU A 79 19.32 -26.88 -1.82
C GLU A 79 18.03 -26.23 -1.28
N LYS A 80 17.92 -26.08 0.05
CA LYS A 80 16.80 -25.41 0.72
C LYS A 80 16.71 -23.90 0.42
N SER A 81 17.77 -23.31 -0.14
CA SER A 81 17.77 -21.92 -0.59
C SER A 81 17.00 -21.74 -1.89
N ILE A 82 16.82 -22.80 -2.68
CA ILE A 82 16.12 -22.73 -3.97
C ILE A 82 14.65 -23.09 -3.75
N ILE A 83 13.81 -22.06 -3.76
CA ILE A 83 12.37 -22.18 -3.55
C ILE A 83 11.70 -22.36 -4.91
N VAL A 84 11.23 -23.57 -5.18
CA VAL A 84 10.50 -23.88 -6.42
C VAL A 84 9.09 -23.32 -6.30
N LEU A 85 8.68 -22.57 -7.32
CA LEU A 85 7.34 -22.02 -7.44
C LEU A 85 6.33 -23.12 -7.74
N THR A 86 5.21 -23.11 -7.03
CA THR A 86 4.13 -24.09 -7.19
C THR A 86 2.82 -23.42 -7.58
N ASP A 87 1.88 -24.19 -8.11
CA ASP A 87 0.48 -23.78 -8.21
C ASP A 87 -0.27 -23.93 -6.87
N PHE A 88 -1.61 -23.74 -6.89
CA PHE A 88 -2.47 -23.89 -5.72
C PHE A 88 -2.63 -25.34 -5.25
N GLN A 89 -2.31 -26.33 -6.07
CA GLN A 89 -2.33 -27.76 -5.68
C GLN A 89 -1.00 -28.17 -5.02
N GLY A 90 0.03 -27.30 -5.10
CA GLY A 90 1.37 -27.57 -4.59
C GLY A 90 2.28 -28.22 -5.64
N ASP A 91 1.83 -28.33 -6.89
CA ASP A 91 2.62 -28.91 -7.97
C ASP A 91 3.66 -27.92 -8.46
N SER A 92 4.89 -28.40 -8.65
CA SER A 92 6.02 -27.59 -9.11
C SER A 92 5.81 -27.12 -10.55
N LEU A 93 6.06 -25.83 -10.79
CA LEU A 93 5.89 -25.23 -12.11
C LEU A 93 7.19 -25.30 -12.91
N ASP A 94 7.17 -25.94 -14.08
CA ASP A 94 8.28 -25.86 -15.05
C ASP A 94 8.42 -24.46 -15.67
N ASP A 95 7.27 -23.81 -15.90
CA ASP A 95 7.12 -22.47 -16.46
C ASP A 95 5.74 -21.88 -16.06
N ILE A 96 5.62 -20.56 -16.05
CA ILE A 96 4.39 -19.84 -15.65
C ILE A 96 3.67 -19.35 -16.91
N ARG A 97 2.60 -20.04 -17.31
CA ARG A 97 1.90 -19.77 -18.59
C ARG A 97 0.45 -19.32 -18.41
N GLY A 98 -0.21 -19.73 -17.33
CA GLY A 98 -1.62 -19.45 -17.06
C GLY A 98 -1.87 -18.30 -16.07
N ALA A 99 -3.09 -17.77 -16.06
CA ALA A 99 -3.52 -16.77 -15.09
C ALA A 99 -3.54 -17.32 -13.66
N GLU A 100 -4.08 -18.52 -13.47
CA GLU A 100 -4.14 -19.20 -12.16
C GLU A 100 -2.74 -19.48 -11.60
N GLN A 101 -1.81 -19.94 -12.44
CA GLN A 101 -0.41 -20.12 -12.06
C GLN A 101 0.24 -18.79 -11.64
N ASN A 102 -0.03 -17.69 -12.35
CA ASN A 102 0.47 -16.37 -11.95
C ASN A 102 -0.11 -15.94 -10.59
N GLU A 103 -1.38 -16.22 -10.32
CA GLU A 103 -2.01 -15.90 -9.03
C GLU A 103 -1.37 -16.70 -7.89
N ALA A 104 -1.19 -18.02 -8.07
CA ALA A 104 -0.51 -18.87 -7.10
C ALA A 104 0.94 -18.43 -6.83
N VAL A 105 1.68 -18.06 -7.87
CA VAL A 105 3.03 -17.50 -7.75
C VAL A 105 3.02 -16.19 -6.96
N GLY A 106 2.04 -15.33 -7.21
CA GLY A 106 1.87 -14.08 -6.48
C GLY A 106 1.65 -14.31 -4.99
N ASP A 107 0.77 -15.25 -4.63
CA ASP A 107 0.50 -15.64 -3.24
C ASP A 107 1.76 -16.21 -2.57
N LEU A 108 2.48 -17.11 -3.23
CA LEU A 108 3.71 -17.70 -2.71
C LEU A 108 4.79 -16.65 -2.45
N ILE A 109 5.06 -15.77 -3.41
CA ILE A 109 6.06 -14.71 -3.26
C ILE A 109 5.64 -13.74 -2.13
N ALA A 110 4.37 -13.34 -2.08
CA ALA A 110 3.85 -12.47 -1.04
C ALA A 110 4.02 -13.07 0.35
N ASP A 111 3.64 -14.34 0.51
CA ASP A 111 3.78 -15.09 1.76
C ASP A 111 5.24 -15.27 2.17
N PHE A 112 6.13 -15.52 1.21
CA PHE A 112 7.55 -15.67 1.47
C PHE A 112 8.17 -14.39 2.03
N ILE A 113 7.89 -13.25 1.38
CA ILE A 113 8.35 -11.95 1.84
C ILE A 113 7.72 -11.58 3.19
N ARG A 114 6.43 -11.82 3.38
CA ARG A 114 5.76 -11.60 4.68
C ARG A 114 6.46 -12.36 5.81
N LYS A 115 6.78 -13.64 5.60
CA LYS A 115 7.48 -14.47 6.60
C LYS A 115 8.88 -13.96 6.90
N LYS A 116 9.67 -13.63 5.87
CA LYS A 116 11.05 -13.16 6.04
C LYS A 116 11.12 -11.76 6.66
N ALA A 117 10.20 -10.86 6.31
CA ALA A 117 10.13 -9.51 6.88
C ALA A 117 9.61 -9.50 8.34
N GLY A 118 8.98 -10.59 8.79
CA GLY A 118 8.46 -10.73 10.15
C GLY A 118 9.53 -10.80 11.25
N ASP A 119 10.78 -11.11 10.91
CA ASP A 119 11.90 -11.13 11.87
C ASP A 119 12.59 -9.75 11.95
N PRO A 120 12.39 -8.95 13.01
CA PRO A 120 12.93 -7.59 13.11
C PRO A 120 14.46 -7.53 13.19
N ALA A 121 15.14 -8.65 13.46
CA ALA A 121 16.60 -8.74 13.48
C ALA A 121 17.23 -9.00 12.09
N SER A 122 16.40 -9.12 11.05
CA SER A 122 16.86 -9.30 9.67
C SER A 122 16.73 -8.04 8.82
N ARG A 123 17.48 -8.00 7.73
CA ARG A 123 17.30 -7.06 6.61
C ARG A 123 17.24 -7.83 5.30
N LEU A 124 16.22 -7.54 4.50
CA LEU A 124 16.01 -8.15 3.20
C LEU A 124 16.71 -7.35 2.11
N HIS A 125 17.39 -8.05 1.21
CA HIS A 125 18.00 -7.52 0.00
C HIS A 125 17.40 -8.24 -1.20
N CYS A 126 16.36 -7.66 -1.80
CA CYS A 126 15.59 -8.26 -2.88
C CYS A 126 16.14 -7.83 -4.25
N SER A 127 16.40 -8.77 -5.17
CA SER A 127 16.81 -8.50 -6.54
C SER A 127 15.67 -8.78 -7.52
N LEU A 128 15.30 -7.79 -8.32
CA LEU A 128 14.23 -7.88 -9.34
C LEU A 128 14.70 -8.53 -10.65
N ALA A 129 16.00 -8.64 -10.86
CA ALA A 129 16.56 -9.06 -12.14
C ALA A 129 16.47 -10.59 -12.30
N GLY A 130 15.57 -11.07 -13.16
CA GLY A 130 15.44 -12.48 -13.50
C GLY A 130 14.00 -12.99 -13.49
N GLY A 131 13.78 -14.15 -14.12
CA GLY A 131 12.47 -14.79 -14.19
C GLY A 131 11.52 -14.14 -15.18
N ARG A 132 10.23 -14.48 -15.09
CA ARG A 132 9.19 -13.76 -15.82
C ARG A 132 8.96 -12.40 -15.16
N LYS A 133 8.65 -11.37 -15.96
CA LYS A 133 8.38 -10.00 -15.48
C LYS A 133 7.36 -9.94 -14.34
N THR A 134 6.39 -10.86 -14.33
CA THR A 134 5.39 -10.98 -13.26
C THR A 134 6.00 -11.37 -11.91
N MET A 135 7.03 -12.22 -11.88
CA MET A 135 7.75 -12.58 -10.65
C MET A 135 8.42 -11.35 -10.02
N SER A 136 9.10 -10.53 -10.83
CA SER A 136 9.70 -9.28 -10.37
C SER A 136 8.64 -8.31 -9.85
N PHE A 137 7.51 -8.19 -10.53
CA PHE A 137 6.38 -7.38 -10.07
C PHE A 137 5.87 -7.85 -8.70
N TYR A 138 5.60 -9.14 -8.52
CA TYR A 138 5.12 -9.68 -7.25
C TYR A 138 6.14 -9.51 -6.13
N LEU A 139 7.44 -9.70 -6.39
CA LEU A 139 8.51 -9.47 -5.40
C LEU A 139 8.53 -8.01 -4.94
N GLY A 140 8.53 -7.06 -5.87
CA GLY A 140 8.53 -5.64 -5.56
C GLY A 140 7.25 -5.18 -4.85
N SER A 141 6.09 -5.70 -5.24
CA SER A 141 4.82 -5.38 -4.61
C SER A 141 4.70 -5.97 -3.19
N ALA A 142 5.09 -7.24 -3.02
CA ALA A 142 5.16 -7.88 -1.71
C ALA A 142 6.10 -7.14 -0.75
N LEU A 143 7.24 -6.66 -1.26
CA LEU A 143 8.15 -5.84 -0.47
C LEU A 143 7.55 -4.49 -0.08
N GLN A 144 6.71 -3.87 -0.91
CA GLN A 144 5.99 -2.65 -0.51
C GLN A 144 4.98 -2.92 0.62
N LEU A 145 4.27 -4.03 0.56
CA LEU A 145 3.28 -4.40 1.58
C LEU A 145 3.92 -4.78 2.92
N PHE A 146 5.00 -5.57 2.90
CA PHE A 146 5.55 -6.20 4.11
C PHE A 146 6.96 -5.76 4.46
N GLY A 147 7.71 -5.20 3.51
CA GLY A 147 9.08 -4.75 3.71
C GLY A 147 9.17 -3.53 4.60
N ARG A 148 10.28 -3.45 5.32
CA ARG A 148 10.61 -2.42 6.31
C ARG A 148 11.40 -1.28 5.68
N PRO A 149 11.48 -0.10 6.32
CA PRO A 149 12.27 1.02 5.82
C PRO A 149 13.77 0.73 5.61
N TRP A 150 14.31 -0.29 6.29
CA TRP A 150 15.70 -0.71 6.11
C TRP A 150 15.90 -1.85 5.10
N ASP A 151 14.83 -2.51 4.65
CA ASP A 151 14.91 -3.49 3.57
C ASP A 151 15.23 -2.79 2.24
N LYS A 152 15.78 -3.54 1.29
CA LYS A 152 16.37 -2.99 0.07
C LYS A 152 15.90 -3.74 -1.17
N LEU A 153 15.65 -2.99 -2.24
CA LEU A 153 15.26 -3.50 -3.55
C LEU A 153 16.32 -3.11 -4.58
N TYR A 154 16.71 -4.05 -5.42
CA TYR A 154 17.79 -3.85 -6.39
C TYR A 154 17.40 -4.27 -7.80
N HIS A 155 18.03 -3.61 -8.76
CA HIS A 155 18.09 -4.06 -10.14
C HIS A 155 19.54 -4.01 -10.61
N VAL A 156 20.07 -5.17 -11.00
CA VAL A 156 21.40 -5.25 -11.61
C VAL A 156 21.29 -4.99 -13.11
N LEU A 157 22.20 -4.18 -13.63
CA LEU A 157 22.35 -3.86 -15.04
C LEU A 157 23.74 -4.27 -15.48
N VAL A 158 23.81 -4.97 -16.60
CA VAL A 158 25.04 -5.45 -17.21
C VAL A 158 25.13 -4.91 -18.63
N SER A 159 26.33 -4.59 -19.10
CA SER A 159 26.55 -4.20 -20.50
C SER A 159 25.88 -5.21 -21.46
N PRO A 160 25.12 -4.76 -22.48
CA PRO A 160 24.27 -5.64 -23.31
C PRO A 160 24.99 -6.82 -23.95
N GLU A 161 26.27 -6.67 -24.29
CA GLU A 161 27.06 -7.74 -24.91
C GLU A 161 27.34 -8.91 -23.95
N PHE A 162 27.24 -8.67 -22.65
CA PHE A 162 27.56 -9.64 -21.60
C PHE A 162 26.33 -10.22 -20.91
N GLU A 163 25.18 -9.53 -20.93
CA GLU A 163 23.94 -9.91 -20.21
C GLU A 163 23.46 -11.34 -20.52
N SER A 164 23.64 -11.79 -21.75
CA SER A 164 23.23 -13.14 -22.19
C SER A 164 24.40 -14.08 -22.49
N HIS A 165 25.64 -13.67 -22.17
CA HIS A 165 26.81 -14.47 -22.49
C HIS A 165 26.92 -15.67 -21.53
N PRO A 166 26.94 -16.92 -22.03
CA PRO A 166 26.86 -18.13 -21.19
C PRO A 166 28.05 -18.32 -20.24
N ASP A 167 29.20 -17.70 -20.54
CA ASP A 167 30.40 -17.75 -19.70
C ASP A 167 30.65 -16.49 -18.85
N PHE A 168 29.81 -15.46 -18.94
CA PHE A 168 29.94 -14.24 -18.11
C PHE A 168 29.00 -14.33 -16.91
N PHE A 169 29.54 -14.21 -15.69
CA PHE A 169 28.78 -14.31 -14.43
C PHE A 169 29.07 -13.13 -13.48
N TYR A 170 30.22 -12.50 -13.64
CA TYR A 170 30.67 -11.33 -12.91
C TYR A 170 31.90 -10.77 -13.64
N LYS A 171 32.34 -9.54 -13.31
CA LYS A 171 33.57 -8.97 -13.85
C LYS A 171 34.78 -9.54 -13.08
N PRO A 172 35.61 -10.39 -13.68
CA PRO A 172 36.77 -10.98 -12.99
C PRO A 172 37.86 -9.94 -12.75
N LYS A 173 38.69 -10.16 -11.72
CA LYS A 173 39.89 -9.38 -11.42
C LYS A 173 40.93 -9.48 -12.55
N LYS A 174 41.07 -10.67 -13.14
CA LYS A 174 41.92 -10.90 -14.31
C LYS A 174 41.06 -10.89 -15.57
N ASN A 175 41.28 -9.90 -16.41
CA ASN A 175 40.56 -9.78 -17.67
C ASN A 175 40.76 -11.02 -18.54
N ARG A 176 39.68 -11.49 -19.14
CA ARG A 176 39.68 -12.64 -20.06
C ARG A 176 38.89 -12.31 -21.32
N VAL A 177 39.19 -13.03 -22.39
CA VAL A 177 38.50 -12.88 -23.67
C VAL A 177 37.46 -13.99 -23.81
N LEU A 178 36.21 -13.61 -24.01
CA LEU A 178 35.07 -14.49 -24.17
C LEU A 178 34.66 -14.54 -25.66
N PRO A 179 34.64 -15.73 -26.29
CA PRO A 179 34.21 -15.86 -27.68
C PRO A 179 32.68 -15.89 -27.79
N VAL A 180 32.13 -14.96 -28.57
CA VAL A 180 30.72 -15.00 -29.00
C VAL A 180 30.64 -15.92 -30.20
N LYS A 181 29.87 -17.00 -30.07
CA LYS A 181 29.70 -18.03 -31.11
C LYS A 181 28.33 -17.94 -31.75
N ASP A 182 28.25 -18.22 -33.04
CA ASP A 182 26.97 -18.44 -33.72
C ASP A 182 26.35 -19.81 -33.31
N PRO A 183 25.11 -20.13 -33.72
CA PRO A 183 24.50 -21.44 -33.44
C PRO A 183 25.26 -22.64 -34.02
N ARG A 184 26.18 -22.43 -34.97
CA ARG A 184 27.05 -23.47 -35.58
C ARG A 184 28.40 -23.56 -34.88
N GLY A 185 28.63 -22.78 -33.81
CA GLY A 185 29.86 -22.77 -33.02
C GLY A 185 30.98 -21.89 -33.57
N LYS A 186 30.79 -21.17 -34.68
CA LYS A 186 31.79 -20.29 -35.27
C LYS A 186 31.92 -19.01 -34.44
N ILE A 187 33.16 -18.62 -34.11
CA ILE A 187 33.44 -17.37 -33.38
C ILE A 187 33.12 -16.18 -34.29
N MET A 188 32.15 -15.36 -33.88
CA MET A 188 31.74 -14.14 -34.56
C MET A 188 32.44 -12.90 -34.00
N LYS A 189 32.58 -12.83 -32.67
CA LYS A 189 33.17 -11.70 -31.95
C LYS A 189 33.93 -12.20 -30.73
N ARG A 190 34.87 -11.41 -30.24
CA ARG A 190 35.58 -11.64 -28.98
C ARG A 190 35.28 -10.45 -28.06
N LEU A 191 34.75 -10.72 -26.88
CA LEU A 191 34.47 -9.72 -25.85
C LEU A 191 35.56 -9.78 -24.79
N ASN A 192 36.12 -8.64 -24.40
CA ASN A 192 37.08 -8.58 -23.30
C ASN A 192 36.36 -8.19 -22.01
N THR A 193 36.45 -9.00 -20.95
CA THR A 193 35.77 -8.70 -19.68
C THR A 193 36.21 -7.39 -19.03
N LYS A 194 37.32 -6.78 -19.47
CA LYS A 194 37.71 -5.42 -19.08
C LYS A 194 36.60 -4.40 -19.36
N GLU A 195 35.91 -4.57 -20.49
CA GLU A 195 34.87 -3.69 -21.01
C GLU A 195 33.51 -3.93 -20.36
N ALA A 196 33.34 -5.02 -19.60
CA ALA A 196 32.09 -5.29 -18.92
C ALA A 196 31.85 -4.27 -17.80
N GLU A 197 30.65 -3.70 -17.77
CA GLU A 197 30.15 -2.88 -16.68
C GLU A 197 28.99 -3.62 -16.00
N ILE A 198 29.06 -3.70 -14.68
CA ILE A 198 27.99 -4.19 -13.82
C ILE A 198 27.67 -3.05 -12.88
N SER A 199 26.42 -2.61 -12.88
CA SER A 199 25.91 -1.60 -11.95
C SER A 199 24.72 -2.15 -11.18
N LEU A 200 24.68 -1.86 -9.89
CA LEU A 200 23.60 -2.28 -9.01
C LEU A 200 22.82 -1.05 -8.57
N VAL A 201 21.60 -0.89 -9.11
CA VAL A 201 20.73 0.22 -8.79
C VAL A 201 19.83 -0.15 -7.62
N GLU A 202 19.85 0.65 -6.57
CA GLU A 202 18.90 0.55 -5.46
C GLU A 202 17.60 1.27 -5.86
N ILE A 203 16.51 0.53 -5.94
CA ILE A 203 15.20 1.06 -6.31
C ILE A 203 14.47 1.47 -5.04
N PRO A 204 14.03 2.73 -4.90
CA PRO A 204 13.22 3.13 -3.77
C PRO A 204 11.85 2.46 -3.84
N PHE A 205 11.31 2.06 -2.68
CA PHE A 205 9.95 1.53 -2.58
C PHE A 205 9.24 2.15 -1.38
N LEU A 206 7.91 2.21 -1.45
CA LEU A 206 7.07 2.67 -0.35
C LEU A 206 6.81 1.52 0.62
N SER A 207 7.40 1.56 1.81
CA SER A 207 7.06 0.63 2.90
C SER A 207 5.69 1.00 3.50
N LEU A 208 4.74 0.07 3.36
CA LEU A 208 3.38 0.13 3.93
C LEU A 208 3.25 -0.73 5.20
N GLN A 209 4.30 -1.46 5.56
CA GLN A 209 4.30 -2.31 6.74
C GLN A 209 4.04 -1.48 8.01
N GLY A 210 3.11 -1.95 8.84
CA GLY A 210 2.68 -1.25 10.07
C GLY A 210 1.83 0.00 9.83
N LYS A 211 1.58 0.39 8.57
CA LYS A 211 0.69 1.51 8.21
C LYS A 211 -0.70 1.05 7.78
N LEU A 212 -0.85 -0.21 7.40
CA LEU A 212 -2.09 -0.82 6.94
C LEU A 212 -2.39 -2.08 7.76
N SER A 213 -3.67 -2.32 8.03
CA SER A 213 -4.15 -3.56 8.65
C SER A 213 -4.30 -4.66 7.59
N LEU A 214 -3.23 -5.40 7.33
CA LEU A 214 -3.19 -6.44 6.30
C LEU A 214 -3.64 -7.80 6.87
N ASN A 215 -4.89 -8.21 6.59
CA ASN A 215 -5.48 -9.48 7.05
C ASN A 215 -5.79 -10.49 5.92
N GLY A 216 -5.41 -10.19 4.67
CA GLY A 216 -5.67 -11.05 3.51
C GLY A 216 -4.76 -12.28 3.45
N LYS A 217 -5.27 -13.39 2.92
CA LYS A 217 -4.48 -14.62 2.70
C LYS A 217 -3.84 -14.64 1.32
N SER A 218 -4.59 -14.24 0.28
CA SER A 218 -4.07 -14.13 -1.07
C SER A 218 -3.49 -12.74 -1.34
N TYR A 219 -2.58 -12.65 -2.30
CA TYR A 219 -2.05 -11.39 -2.81
C TYR A 219 -3.17 -10.46 -3.28
N ARG A 220 -4.19 -11.01 -3.95
CA ARG A 220 -5.35 -10.23 -4.41
C ARG A 220 -6.13 -9.60 -3.25
N GLU A 221 -6.39 -10.37 -2.19
CA GLU A 221 -7.03 -9.86 -0.98
C GLU A 221 -6.19 -8.81 -0.28
N LEU A 222 -4.86 -9.01 -0.23
CA LEU A 222 -3.92 -8.05 0.36
C LEU A 222 -3.96 -6.70 -0.36
N ILE A 223 -4.00 -6.70 -1.70
CA ILE A 223 -4.15 -5.46 -2.47
C ILE A 223 -5.52 -4.82 -2.24
N ALA A 224 -6.60 -5.61 -2.26
CA ALA A 224 -7.95 -5.09 -2.04
C ALA A 224 -8.14 -4.47 -0.64
N THR A 225 -7.58 -5.10 0.40
CA THR A 225 -7.60 -4.56 1.77
C THR A 225 -6.72 -3.33 1.90
N SER A 226 -5.51 -3.34 1.33
CA SER A 226 -4.63 -2.17 1.30
C SER A 226 -5.30 -0.96 0.66
N GLN A 227 -5.95 -1.15 -0.49
CA GLN A 227 -6.66 -0.07 -1.18
C GLN A 227 -7.80 0.50 -0.33
N ARG A 228 -8.57 -0.35 0.37
CA ARG A 228 -9.62 0.11 1.29
C ARG A 228 -9.04 0.94 2.45
N GLU A 229 -7.99 0.44 3.09
CA GLU A 229 -7.32 1.13 4.19
C GLU A 229 -6.75 2.48 3.74
N ILE A 230 -6.08 2.55 2.59
CA ILE A 230 -5.55 3.79 2.01
C ILE A 230 -6.70 4.76 1.70
N ASN A 231 -7.78 4.30 1.07
CA ASN A 231 -8.93 5.16 0.76
C ASN A 231 -9.56 5.73 2.05
N THR A 232 -9.58 4.95 3.13
CA THR A 232 -10.13 5.36 4.43
C THR A 232 -9.19 6.32 5.17
N ALA A 233 -7.87 6.09 5.10
CA ALA A 233 -6.86 6.86 5.80
C ALA A 233 -6.48 8.18 5.10
N THR A 234 -6.53 8.23 3.77
CA THR A 234 -5.88 9.29 2.97
C THR A 234 -6.82 10.43 2.56
N ILE A 235 -8.15 10.29 2.69
CA ILE A 235 -9.10 11.26 2.11
C ILE A 235 -9.99 11.96 3.15
N GLN A 236 -10.11 11.46 4.37
CA GLN A 236 -11.02 12.06 5.35
C GLN A 236 -10.28 12.79 6.47
N LEU A 237 -10.17 14.11 6.30
CA LEU A 237 -9.74 15.04 7.34
C LEU A 237 -10.74 15.04 8.51
N PRO A 238 -10.26 15.21 9.76
CA PRO A 238 -11.16 15.35 10.90
C PRO A 238 -12.06 16.57 10.72
N LEU A 239 -13.35 16.41 11.04
CA LEU A 239 -14.33 17.47 11.08
C LEU A 239 -14.66 17.83 12.52
N LYS A 240 -14.53 19.10 12.88
CA LYS A 240 -15.00 19.65 14.14
C LYS A 240 -16.07 20.71 13.91
N VAL A 241 -17.04 20.79 14.82
CA VAL A 241 -18.07 21.83 14.83
C VAL A 241 -17.85 22.71 16.04
N ASP A 242 -17.64 24.02 15.82
CA ASP A 242 -17.58 25.04 16.85
C ASP A 242 -18.87 25.87 16.84
N PHE A 243 -19.68 25.71 17.89
CA PHE A 243 -20.93 26.44 18.04
C PHE A 243 -20.75 27.88 18.53
N LYS A 244 -19.66 28.23 19.20
CA LYS A 244 -19.46 29.58 19.77
C LYS A 244 -19.05 30.56 18.69
N ASP A 245 -18.13 30.13 17.81
CA ASP A 245 -17.63 30.97 16.72
C ASP A 245 -18.38 30.78 15.40
N HIS A 246 -19.35 29.85 15.38
CA HIS A 246 -20.15 29.47 14.21
C HIS A 246 -19.33 28.86 13.06
N LEU A 247 -18.34 28.03 13.40
CA LEU A 247 -17.36 27.50 12.46
C LEU A 247 -17.47 25.98 12.33
N ILE A 248 -17.12 25.47 11.16
CA ILE A 248 -16.70 24.07 11.00
C ILE A 248 -15.23 24.02 10.61
N GLU A 249 -14.47 23.14 11.26
CA GLU A 249 -13.06 22.90 10.95
C GLU A 249 -12.93 21.57 10.22
N ILE A 250 -12.35 21.58 9.02
CA ILE A 250 -12.03 20.38 8.24
C ILE A 250 -10.52 20.33 8.05
N GLY A 251 -9.85 19.49 8.86
CA GLY A 251 -8.39 19.50 8.96
C GLY A 251 -7.88 20.87 9.40
N ASN A 252 -7.24 21.60 8.49
CA ASN A 252 -6.64 22.92 8.76
C ASN A 252 -7.49 24.07 8.19
N ARG A 253 -8.65 23.76 7.61
CA ARG A 253 -9.54 24.74 6.99
C ARG A 253 -10.69 25.06 7.92
N THR A 254 -11.01 26.33 8.03
CA THR A 254 -12.10 26.84 8.85
C THR A 254 -13.14 27.45 7.92
N ILE A 255 -14.40 27.03 8.06
CA ILE A 255 -15.52 27.49 7.24
C ILE A 255 -16.56 28.11 8.16
N GLU A 256 -16.85 29.39 7.97
CA GLU A 256 -17.91 30.08 8.68
C GLU A 256 -19.28 29.67 8.14
N MET A 257 -20.18 29.32 9.06
CA MET A 257 -21.52 28.85 8.78
C MET A 257 -22.56 29.80 9.37
N VAL A 258 -23.64 30.04 8.63
CA VAL A 258 -24.80 30.73 9.19
C VAL A 258 -25.37 29.88 10.34
N PRO A 259 -25.75 30.46 11.50
CA PRO A 259 -26.18 29.69 12.67
C PRO A 259 -27.24 28.61 12.40
N MET A 260 -28.26 28.92 11.60
CA MET A 260 -29.28 27.94 11.18
C MET A 260 -28.72 26.79 10.34
N GLN A 261 -27.75 27.07 9.47
CA GLN A 261 -27.10 26.05 8.66
C GLN A 261 -26.19 25.16 9.52
N LEU A 262 -25.51 25.74 10.52
CA LEU A 262 -24.65 25.02 11.45
C LEU A 262 -25.43 24.00 12.28
N ILE A 263 -26.56 24.39 12.87
CA ILE A 263 -27.38 23.46 13.69
C ILE A 263 -28.01 22.35 12.84
N VAL A 264 -28.45 22.66 11.61
CA VAL A 264 -28.98 21.65 10.68
C VAL A 264 -27.89 20.69 10.24
N TYR A 265 -26.68 21.19 9.95
CA TYR A 265 -25.53 20.35 9.61
C TYR A 265 -25.12 19.45 10.79
N ALA A 266 -25.09 20.00 12.02
CA ALA A 266 -24.82 19.27 13.24
C ALA A 266 -25.85 18.15 13.51
N ALA A 267 -27.13 18.35 13.16
CA ALA A 267 -28.14 17.30 13.26
C ALA A 267 -27.80 16.06 12.42
N PHE A 268 -27.35 16.24 11.16
CA PHE A 268 -26.91 15.12 10.32
C PHE A 268 -25.65 14.43 10.86
N LEU A 269 -24.69 15.18 11.39
CA LEU A 269 -23.49 14.63 12.02
C LEU A 269 -23.85 13.81 13.28
N ARG A 270 -24.82 14.30 14.06
CA ARG A 270 -25.29 13.64 15.28
C ARG A 270 -25.92 12.28 14.99
N GLU A 271 -26.70 12.16 13.92
CA GLU A 271 -27.21 10.85 13.46
C GLU A 271 -26.09 9.85 13.20
N LYS A 272 -25.01 10.32 12.55
CA LYS A 272 -23.84 9.48 12.22
C LYS A 272 -23.09 9.01 13.47
N VAL A 273 -22.92 9.89 14.46
CA VAL A 273 -22.09 9.63 15.65
C VAL A 273 -22.87 8.94 16.77
N LYS A 274 -24.06 9.46 17.12
CA LYS A 274 -24.84 9.01 18.27
C LYS A 274 -25.86 7.91 17.94
N ARG A 275 -26.36 7.87 16.71
CA ARG A 275 -27.45 6.96 16.28
C ARG A 275 -27.01 5.98 15.19
N CYS A 276 -25.69 5.70 15.13
CA CYS A 276 -25.15 4.68 14.24
C CYS A 276 -25.76 3.30 14.57
N ARG A 277 -26.33 2.61 13.57
CA ARG A 277 -26.86 1.24 13.75
C ARG A 277 -25.81 0.20 14.10
N TYR A 278 -24.53 0.52 13.90
CA TYR A 278 -23.41 -0.38 14.16
C TYR A 278 -22.31 0.35 14.96
N PRO A 279 -22.54 0.68 16.25
CA PRO A 279 -21.59 1.46 17.04
C PRO A 279 -20.25 0.73 17.22
N ALA A 280 -20.27 -0.60 17.34
CA ALA A 280 -19.08 -1.43 17.51
C ALA A 280 -18.19 -1.56 16.26
N LYS A 281 -18.66 -1.17 15.06
CA LYS A 281 -17.81 -1.18 13.85
C LYS A 281 -16.79 -0.03 13.93
N GLY A 282 -15.51 -0.35 13.73
CA GLY A 282 -14.41 0.62 13.76
C GLY A 282 -14.38 1.63 12.60
N ALA A 283 -15.08 1.31 11.49
CA ALA A 283 -15.21 2.19 10.32
C ALA A 283 -16.62 2.08 9.68
N CYS A 284 -17.04 3.15 9.02
CA CYS A 284 -18.30 3.31 8.29
C CYS A 284 -18.16 2.87 6.82
N LEU A 285 -17.05 3.19 6.16
CA LEU A 285 -16.83 2.97 4.72
C LEU A 285 -18.02 3.48 3.89
N GLU A 286 -18.62 2.63 3.05
CA GLU A 286 -19.79 2.95 2.22
C GLU A 286 -21.14 2.81 2.96
N CYS A 287 -21.15 2.56 4.27
CA CYS A 287 -22.37 2.37 5.04
C CYS A 287 -23.18 3.66 5.18
N THR A 288 -24.46 3.59 4.80
CA THR A 288 -25.42 4.71 4.84
C THR A 288 -26.67 4.39 5.67
N ASP A 289 -26.67 3.29 6.43
CA ASP A 289 -27.84 2.78 7.14
C ASP A 289 -28.39 3.73 8.23
N CYS A 290 -27.52 4.57 8.79
CA CYS A 290 -27.86 5.57 9.79
C CYS A 290 -28.33 6.90 9.18
N PHE A 291 -28.43 7.02 7.85
CA PHE A 291 -28.92 8.26 7.24
C PHE A 291 -30.42 8.42 7.55
N PRO A 292 -30.86 9.50 8.20
CA PRO A 292 -32.28 9.78 8.41
C PRO A 292 -32.98 10.14 7.09
N THR A 293 -34.29 9.95 7.03
CA THR A 293 -35.13 10.70 6.09
C THR A 293 -35.27 12.14 6.56
N LEU A 294 -35.67 13.07 5.68
CA LEU A 294 -35.96 14.44 6.14
C LEU A 294 -37.17 14.48 7.09
N VAL A 295 -38.07 13.50 7.00
CA VAL A 295 -39.22 13.37 7.90
C VAL A 295 -38.77 13.04 9.32
N ASP A 296 -37.73 12.21 9.46
CA ASP A 296 -37.16 11.88 10.78
C ASP A 296 -36.58 13.15 11.44
N LEU A 297 -35.91 14.00 10.65
CA LEU A 297 -35.32 15.26 11.11
C LEU A 297 -36.33 16.43 11.23
N SER A 298 -37.54 16.31 10.66
CA SER A 298 -38.61 17.29 10.83
C SER A 298 -39.42 17.08 12.11
N SER A 299 -39.08 16.07 12.93
CA SER A 299 -39.80 15.78 14.17
C SER A 299 -39.57 16.85 15.24
N LYS A 300 -40.55 17.02 16.14
CA LYS A 300 -40.42 17.86 17.34
C LYS A 300 -39.18 17.52 18.17
N GLN A 301 -38.88 16.23 18.32
CA GLN A 301 -37.67 15.77 19.03
C GLN A 301 -36.39 16.28 18.35
N ALA A 302 -36.29 16.16 17.02
CA ALA A 302 -35.14 16.68 16.29
C ALA A 302 -35.02 18.20 16.40
N LEU A 303 -36.14 18.92 16.45
CA LEU A 303 -36.16 20.36 16.66
C LEU A 303 -35.64 20.75 18.05
N GLU A 304 -36.08 20.08 19.10
CA GLU A 304 -35.61 20.32 20.47
C GLU A 304 -34.09 20.10 20.57
N GLU A 305 -33.61 19.05 19.93
CA GLU A 305 -32.19 18.73 19.82
C GLU A 305 -31.38 19.77 19.03
N MET A 306 -31.94 20.34 17.96
CA MET A 306 -31.35 21.47 17.24
C MET A 306 -31.40 22.76 18.07
N ALA A 307 -32.45 22.96 18.88
CA ALA A 307 -32.55 24.10 19.78
C ALA A 307 -31.47 24.07 20.87
N GLU A 308 -31.07 22.88 21.36
CA GLU A 308 -29.91 22.75 22.25
C GLU A 308 -28.62 23.25 21.60
N ASP A 309 -28.36 22.87 20.35
CA ASP A 309 -27.21 23.40 19.61
C ASP A 309 -27.34 24.91 19.40
N TYR A 310 -28.56 25.40 19.18
CA TYR A 310 -28.80 26.82 19.00
C TYR A 310 -28.60 27.63 20.29
N ARG A 311 -28.84 27.02 21.46
CA ARG A 311 -28.49 27.60 22.77
C ARG A 311 -26.99 27.67 22.98
N LYS A 312 -26.19 26.79 22.38
CA LYS A 312 -24.72 26.90 22.45
C LYS A 312 -24.19 28.11 21.66
N ILE A 313 -24.90 28.47 20.59
CA ILE A 313 -24.63 29.65 19.75
C ILE A 313 -25.01 30.95 20.48
N TYR A 314 -26.26 31.06 20.95
CA TYR A 314 -26.77 32.35 21.48
C TYR A 314 -26.94 32.43 23.00
N GLY A 315 -26.68 31.35 23.74
CA GLY A 315 -26.91 31.25 25.18
C GLY A 315 -28.30 30.76 25.56
N LEU A 316 -28.42 30.28 26.81
CA LEU A 316 -29.62 29.61 27.36
C LEU A 316 -30.88 30.47 27.41
N LYS A 317 -30.75 31.80 27.53
CA LYS A 317 -31.86 32.76 27.68
C LYS A 317 -32.07 33.65 26.44
N SER A 318 -31.64 33.18 25.27
CA SER A 318 -31.76 33.96 24.04
C SER A 318 -33.20 33.96 23.51
N ALA A 319 -33.76 35.16 23.31
CA ALA A 319 -35.05 35.34 22.64
C ALA A 319 -35.09 34.69 21.24
N ARG A 320 -33.94 34.55 20.57
CA ARG A 320 -33.82 33.89 19.26
C ARG A 320 -34.12 32.39 19.33
N VAL A 321 -33.78 31.73 20.44
CA VAL A 321 -34.07 30.30 20.64
C VAL A 321 -35.55 30.10 20.93
N GLU A 322 -36.16 31.00 21.71
CA GLU A 322 -37.60 30.96 21.96
C GLU A 322 -38.40 31.21 20.67
N GLU A 323 -37.98 32.17 19.85
CA GLU A 323 -38.59 32.46 18.56
C GLU A 323 -38.45 31.28 17.58
N PHE A 324 -37.26 30.65 17.53
CA PHE A 324 -37.01 29.42 16.77
C PHE A 324 -38.00 28.30 17.13
N LEU A 325 -38.21 28.06 18.43
CA LEU A 325 -39.15 27.03 18.89
C LEU A 325 -40.61 27.40 18.60
N ARG A 326 -40.98 28.69 18.74
CA ARG A 326 -42.33 29.19 18.43
C ARG A 326 -42.65 29.14 16.94
N GLN A 327 -41.64 29.32 16.08
CA GLN A 327 -41.79 29.25 14.64
C GLN A 327 -42.16 27.83 14.16
N TRP A 328 -41.69 26.79 14.87
CA TRP A 328 -41.86 25.40 14.49
C TRP A 328 -42.38 24.54 15.65
N PRO A 329 -43.61 24.75 16.17
CA PRO A 329 -44.08 24.10 17.40
C PRO A 329 -44.12 22.56 17.33
N GLU A 330 -44.37 22.01 16.14
CA GLU A 330 -44.46 20.56 15.89
C GLU A 330 -43.22 19.97 15.17
N GLY A 331 -42.19 20.78 14.96
CA GLY A 331 -40.99 20.41 14.21
C GLY A 331 -40.78 21.25 12.93
N MET A 332 -39.54 21.26 12.44
CA MET A 332 -39.14 22.06 11.28
C MET A 332 -39.69 21.46 9.99
N ASP A 333 -40.25 22.29 9.10
CA ASP A 333 -40.75 21.82 7.79
C ASP A 333 -39.65 21.13 6.96
N VAL A 334 -40.01 20.03 6.30
CA VAL A 334 -39.16 19.27 5.37
C VAL A 334 -38.63 20.17 4.24
N GLU A 335 -39.43 21.14 3.76
CA GLU A 335 -38.97 22.06 2.72
C GLU A 335 -37.92 23.04 3.25
N ALA A 336 -38.07 23.52 4.49
CA ALA A 336 -37.04 24.33 5.16
C ALA A 336 -35.73 23.54 5.34
N LEU A 337 -35.80 22.28 5.80
CA LEU A 337 -34.64 21.40 5.90
C LEU A 337 -33.95 21.17 4.54
N ARG A 338 -34.74 20.99 3.48
CA ARG A 338 -34.23 20.83 2.11
C ARG A 338 -33.50 22.10 1.63
N GLN A 339 -34.06 23.28 1.91
CA GLN A 339 -33.45 24.55 1.57
C GLN A 339 -32.14 24.77 2.33
N HIS A 340 -32.11 24.49 3.64
CA HIS A 340 -30.89 24.57 4.44
C HIS A 340 -29.82 23.59 3.96
N ARG A 341 -30.19 22.33 3.66
CA ARG A 341 -29.27 21.35 3.05
C ARG A 341 -28.62 21.88 1.78
N SER A 342 -29.41 22.48 0.89
CA SER A 342 -28.88 23.03 -0.37
C SER A 342 -27.87 24.16 -0.11
N LYS A 343 -28.19 25.07 0.81
CA LYS A 343 -27.31 26.19 1.18
C LYS A 343 -26.01 25.69 1.85
N ILE A 344 -26.11 24.70 2.74
CA ILE A 344 -24.95 24.05 3.37
C ILE A 344 -24.03 23.44 2.30
N ASN A 345 -24.59 22.63 1.41
CA ASN A 345 -23.81 21.96 0.37
C ASN A 345 -23.17 22.96 -0.60
N GLN A 346 -23.84 24.08 -0.90
CA GLN A 346 -23.28 25.16 -1.71
C GLN A 346 -22.11 25.85 -0.97
N ARG A 347 -22.30 26.20 0.31
CA ARG A 347 -21.25 26.81 1.14
C ARG A 347 -20.01 25.92 1.23
N LEU A 348 -20.19 24.61 1.47
CA LEU A 348 -19.10 23.64 1.49
C LEU A 348 -18.36 23.56 0.16
N LYS A 349 -19.10 23.63 -0.96
CA LYS A 349 -18.50 23.60 -2.31
C LYS A 349 -17.64 24.83 -2.56
N GLU A 350 -18.13 26.02 -2.20
CA GLU A 350 -17.45 27.30 -2.40
C GLU A 350 -16.19 27.42 -1.53
N GLU A 351 -16.27 27.02 -0.26
CA GLU A 351 -15.20 27.27 0.73
C GLU A 351 -14.16 26.13 0.78
N LEU A 352 -14.56 24.87 0.53
CA LEU A 352 -13.63 23.75 0.57
C LEU A 352 -12.75 23.68 -0.70
N GLY A 353 -13.29 24.02 -1.87
CA GLY A 353 -12.52 24.11 -3.12
C GLY A 353 -11.72 22.86 -3.50
N ASP A 354 -12.07 21.69 -2.96
CA ASP A 354 -11.39 20.41 -3.16
C ASP A 354 -12.42 19.35 -3.57
N GLU A 355 -12.42 19.02 -4.87
CA GLU A 355 -13.40 18.11 -5.48
C GLU A 355 -13.28 16.66 -4.97
N ILE A 356 -12.12 16.28 -4.42
CA ILE A 356 -11.87 14.94 -3.89
C ILE A 356 -12.43 14.82 -2.47
N LEU A 357 -12.25 15.87 -1.66
CA LEU A 357 -12.73 15.93 -0.28
C LEU A 357 -14.24 16.18 -0.19
N LEU A 358 -14.77 17.04 -1.06
CA LEU A 358 -16.14 17.55 -0.99
C LEU A 358 -17.23 16.47 -0.80
N PRO A 359 -17.21 15.31 -1.49
CA PRO A 359 -18.23 14.27 -1.33
C PRO A 359 -18.36 13.69 0.08
N PHE A 360 -17.32 13.77 0.91
CA PHE A 360 -17.35 13.25 2.28
C PHE A 360 -18.06 14.19 3.26
N TYR A 361 -17.98 15.51 3.03
CA TYR A 361 -18.51 16.53 3.92
C TYR A 361 -19.89 17.04 3.47
N MET A 362 -20.29 16.85 2.22
CA MET A 362 -21.64 17.19 1.77
C MET A 362 -22.71 16.26 2.37
N ILE A 363 -23.90 16.82 2.63
CA ILE A 363 -25.09 16.04 2.96
C ILE A 363 -25.58 15.38 1.66
N SER A 364 -25.28 14.09 1.52
CA SER A 364 -25.61 13.28 0.36
C SER A 364 -27.00 12.65 0.49
N ALA A 365 -27.73 12.52 -0.61
CA ALA A 365 -29.03 11.86 -0.65
C ALA A 365 -28.92 10.46 -1.28
N MET A 366 -29.47 9.45 -0.63
CA MET A 366 -29.44 8.04 -1.05
C MET A 366 -30.86 7.45 -1.09
N GLY A 367 -31.14 6.59 -2.07
CA GLY A 367 -32.41 5.88 -2.20
C GLY A 367 -33.38 6.44 -3.24
N LYS A 368 -34.56 5.81 -3.35
CA LYS A 368 -35.59 6.11 -4.34
C LYS A 368 -36.32 7.43 -4.04
N HIS A 369 -36.91 8.04 -5.07
CA HIS A 369 -37.74 9.25 -4.95
C HIS A 369 -38.89 9.01 -3.95
N GLY A 370 -39.13 9.94 -3.03
CA GLY A 370 -40.10 9.80 -1.94
C GLY A 370 -39.56 9.17 -0.63
N CYS A 371 -38.50 8.36 -0.69
CA CYS A 371 -37.90 7.71 0.49
C CYS A 371 -36.39 7.99 0.63
N LYS A 372 -35.94 9.18 0.18
CA LYS A 372 -34.52 9.54 0.21
C LYS A 372 -34.03 9.74 1.66
N ARG A 373 -32.92 9.07 1.97
CA ARG A 373 -32.19 9.21 3.23
C ARG A 373 -30.98 10.12 3.01
N HIS A 374 -30.64 10.93 4.00
CA HIS A 374 -29.66 12.00 3.87
C HIS A 374 -28.61 11.92 4.97
N GLY A 375 -27.34 12.13 4.63
CA GLY A 375 -26.27 12.11 5.62
C GLY A 375 -24.89 12.26 4.99
N LEU A 376 -23.86 12.24 5.85
CA LEU A 376 -22.47 12.39 5.42
C LEU A 376 -21.78 11.03 5.27
N ARG A 377 -20.91 10.95 4.26
CA ARG A 377 -20.05 9.78 4.03
C ARG A 377 -18.77 9.78 4.86
N LEU A 378 -18.54 10.86 5.62
CA LEU A 378 -17.48 10.96 6.61
C LEU A 378 -17.56 9.85 7.68
N GLU A 379 -16.41 9.32 8.05
CA GLU A 379 -16.20 8.34 9.10
C GLU A 379 -16.65 8.91 10.45
N LYS A 380 -17.44 8.13 11.20
CA LYS A 380 -17.96 8.59 12.51
C LYS A 380 -16.85 8.90 13.51
N SER A 381 -15.69 8.24 13.39
CA SER A 381 -14.50 8.48 14.22
C SER A 381 -13.76 9.78 13.87
N LYS A 382 -14.08 10.40 12.73
CA LYS A 382 -13.51 11.67 12.27
C LYS A 382 -14.37 12.88 12.64
N ILE A 383 -15.53 12.67 13.27
CA ILE A 383 -16.47 13.72 13.63
C ILE A 383 -16.32 14.05 15.12
N ALA A 384 -16.01 15.30 15.44
CA ALA A 384 -16.11 15.84 16.78
C ALA A 384 -17.15 16.96 16.80
N LEU A 385 -18.27 16.70 17.48
CA LEU A 385 -19.20 17.76 17.85
C LEU A 385 -18.66 18.36 19.13
N ALA A 386 -18.21 19.62 19.12
CA ALA A 386 -17.79 20.27 20.35
C ALA A 386 -18.96 20.19 21.35
N THR A 387 -18.73 19.40 22.37
CA THR A 387 -19.53 19.35 23.59
C THR A 387 -18.62 20.03 24.59
N ASP A 388 -19.16 21.01 25.31
CA ASP A 388 -18.40 21.75 26.33
C ASP A 388 -17.58 20.82 27.23
#